data_AF-A0A2P6PE80-F1
#
_entry.id   AF-A0A2P6PE80-F1
#
_cell.length_a   1.000
_cell.length_b   1.000
_cell.length_c   1.000
_cell.angle_alpha   90.00
_cell.angle_beta   90.00
_cell.angle_gamma   90.00
#
_symmetry.space_group_name_H-M   'P 1'
#
loop_
_entity.id
_entity.type
_entity.pdbx_description
1 polymer ?
#
loop_
_entity_poly.entity_id
_entity_poly.type
_entity_poly.pdbx_seq_one_letter_code
_entity_poly.pdbx_strand_id
1 'polypeptide(L)'
;MRIESFYCTKLHSALNAIHECFEPSKDPYTNRDIAEDIVFDLESDSELNLRGFYTVVLERRDDDDGHEEMVGAATVRINKGVAEVPLVATRPQFRRLGMCRILMNELENRLMELGIER
;
A
#
# COMPACT_ATOMS: atom_id res chain seq x y z
N MET A 1 -7.03 22.74 14.14
CA MET A 1 -6.07 21.62 14.19
C MET A 1 -6.30 20.80 12.92
N ARG A 2 -5.34 20.84 11.99
CA ARG A 2 -5.51 20.49 10.56
C ARG A 2 -4.85 19.12 10.32
N ILE A 3 -5.47 18.06 10.82
CA ILE A 3 -4.90 16.69 10.77
C ILE A 3 -5.36 15.93 9.50
N GLU A 4 -6.43 16.38 8.83
CA GLU A 4 -6.99 15.65 7.69
C GLU A 4 -6.21 15.81 6.36
N SER A 5 -5.41 16.87 6.16
CA SER A 5 -4.86 17.14 4.82
C SER A 5 -3.56 16.41 4.46
N PHE A 6 -2.85 15.80 5.42
CA PHE A 6 -1.53 15.17 5.17
C PHE A 6 -1.60 13.64 5.08
N TYR A 7 -2.49 13.00 5.85
CA TYR A 7 -2.75 11.56 5.73
C TYR A 7 -3.47 11.23 4.41
N CYS A 8 -4.33 12.14 3.94
CA CYS A 8 -5.05 11.98 2.68
C CYS A 8 -4.10 11.99 1.46
N THR A 9 -3.01 12.78 1.48
CA THR A 9 -2.09 12.90 0.33
C THR A 9 -1.21 11.68 0.13
N LYS A 10 -0.69 11.07 1.22
CA LYS A 10 0.14 9.85 1.10
C LYS A 10 -0.67 8.64 0.65
N LEU A 11 -1.87 8.43 1.21
CA LEU A 11 -2.74 7.32 0.79
C LEU A 11 -3.24 7.50 -0.65
N HIS A 12 -3.58 8.72 -1.09
CA HIS A 12 -3.88 8.98 -2.50
C HIS A 12 -2.69 8.67 -3.40
N SER A 13 -1.48 9.05 -2.99
CA SER A 13 -0.27 8.75 -3.76
C SER A 13 -0.02 7.24 -3.86
N ALA A 14 -0.30 6.50 -2.78
CA ALA A 14 -0.22 5.04 -2.76
C ALA A 14 -1.25 4.41 -3.69
N LEU A 15 -2.52 4.87 -3.65
CA LEU A 15 -3.56 4.41 -4.57
C LEU A 15 -3.19 4.68 -6.02
N ASN A 16 -2.65 5.87 -6.33
CA ASN A 16 -2.16 6.19 -7.66
C ASN A 16 -1.04 5.25 -8.11
N ALA A 17 -0.05 4.99 -7.24
CA ALA A 17 1.03 4.05 -7.54
C ALA A 17 0.50 2.63 -7.79
N ILE A 18 -0.54 2.21 -7.08
CA ILE A 18 -1.22 0.93 -7.29
C ILE A 18 -1.95 0.93 -8.64
N HIS A 19 -2.71 1.97 -8.99
CA HIS A 19 -3.39 2.08 -10.29
C HIS A 19 -2.44 2.22 -11.49
N GLU A 20 -1.20 2.67 -11.28
CA GLU A 20 -0.14 2.60 -12.31
C GLU A 20 0.36 1.16 -12.56
N CYS A 21 0.09 0.22 -11.64
CA CYS A 21 0.59 -1.15 -11.68
C CYS A 21 -0.50 -2.20 -11.91
N PHE A 22 -1.74 -1.91 -11.52
CA PHE A 22 -2.88 -2.82 -11.56
C PHE A 22 -4.03 -2.16 -12.31
N GLU A 23 -4.72 -2.93 -13.14
CA GLU A 23 -5.97 -2.47 -13.74
C GLU A 23 -7.03 -2.28 -12.63
N PRO A 24 -7.75 -1.15 -12.59
CA PRO A 24 -8.81 -0.93 -11.62
C PRO A 24 -9.85 -2.05 -11.69
N SER A 25 -10.13 -2.66 -10.55
CA SER A 25 -11.12 -3.73 -10.42
C SER A 25 -12.22 -3.30 -9.49
N LYS A 26 -13.46 -3.51 -9.90
CA LYS A 26 -14.63 -3.15 -9.11
C LYS A 26 -15.17 -4.33 -8.35
N ASP A 27 -15.57 -4.08 -7.11
CA ASP A 27 -16.33 -5.02 -6.32
C ASP A 27 -17.71 -5.23 -7.00
N PRO A 28 -18.11 -6.48 -7.28
CA PRO A 28 -19.36 -6.75 -8.01
C PRO A 28 -20.63 -6.40 -7.24
N TYR A 29 -20.55 -6.27 -5.91
CA TYR A 29 -21.68 -5.96 -5.03
C TYR A 29 -21.81 -4.46 -4.76
N THR A 30 -20.70 -3.77 -4.53
CA THR A 30 -20.70 -2.34 -4.18
C THR A 30 -20.35 -1.43 -5.35
N ASN A 31 -19.83 -1.99 -6.46
CA ASN A 31 -19.33 -1.26 -7.63
C ASN A 31 -18.22 -0.23 -7.32
N ARG A 32 -17.60 -0.35 -6.13
CA ARG A 32 -16.46 0.46 -5.69
C ARG A 32 -15.15 -0.15 -6.15
N ASP A 33 -14.13 0.69 -6.19
CA ASP A 33 -12.77 0.26 -6.49
C ASP A 33 -12.22 -0.54 -5.31
N ILE A 34 -11.85 -1.80 -5.58
CA ILE A 34 -11.32 -2.71 -4.56
C ILE A 34 -9.99 -2.19 -4.01
N ALA A 35 -9.15 -1.59 -4.86
CA ALA A 35 -7.86 -1.07 -4.43
C ALA A 35 -8.05 0.16 -3.52
N GLU A 36 -9.01 1.02 -3.82
CA GLU A 36 -9.38 2.16 -2.98
C GLU A 36 -9.89 1.69 -1.61
N ASP A 37 -10.82 0.73 -1.59
CA ASP A 37 -11.36 0.18 -0.35
C ASP A 37 -10.27 -0.46 0.52
N ILE A 38 -9.30 -1.17 -0.07
CA ILE A 38 -8.14 -1.75 0.64
C ILE A 38 -7.18 -0.66 1.14
N VAL A 39 -6.80 0.32 0.31
CA VAL A 39 -5.78 1.32 0.64
C VAL A 39 -6.24 2.25 1.77
N PHE A 40 -7.52 2.62 1.75
CA PHE A 40 -8.12 3.50 2.75
C PHE A 40 -8.78 2.73 3.91
N ASP A 41 -8.70 1.40 3.91
CA ASP A 41 -9.37 0.51 4.89
C ASP A 41 -10.85 0.88 5.07
N LEU A 42 -11.54 1.12 3.96
CA LEU A 42 -12.91 1.62 3.98
C LEU A 42 -13.90 0.53 4.38
N GLU A 43 -14.88 0.93 5.19
CA GLU A 43 -16.01 0.09 5.47
C GLU A 43 -16.79 -0.21 4.17
N SER A 44 -16.93 -1.50 3.86
CA SER A 44 -17.77 -1.95 2.75
C SER A 44 -18.69 -3.09 3.15
N ASP A 45 -19.91 -3.05 2.61
CA ASP A 45 -20.88 -4.17 2.63
C ASP A 45 -20.46 -5.28 1.65
N SER A 46 -19.16 -5.37 1.34
CA SER A 46 -18.59 -6.37 0.46
C SER A 46 -18.47 -7.70 1.17
N GLU A 47 -18.80 -8.79 0.48
CA GLU A 47 -18.51 -10.15 0.94
C GLU A 47 -17.00 -10.48 0.91
N LEU A 48 -16.16 -9.66 0.25
CA LEU A 48 -14.72 -9.90 0.09
C LEU A 48 -13.90 -9.60 1.36
N ASN A 49 -14.51 -9.04 2.42
CA ASN A 49 -13.83 -8.63 3.65
C ASN A 49 -12.55 -7.84 3.37
N LEU A 50 -12.70 -6.63 2.84
CA LEU A 50 -11.60 -5.74 2.43
C LEU A 50 -11.04 -4.88 3.57
N ARG A 51 -11.21 -5.32 4.83
CA ARG A 51 -10.77 -4.59 6.02
C ARG A 51 -9.52 -5.18 6.67
N GLY A 52 -8.89 -4.36 7.51
CA GLY A 52 -7.74 -4.70 8.32
C GLY A 52 -6.42 -4.60 7.56
N PHE A 53 -6.39 -3.79 6.52
CA PHE A 53 -5.18 -3.57 5.72
C PHE A 53 -4.40 -2.36 6.22
N TYR A 54 -3.09 -2.51 6.26
CA TYR A 54 -2.14 -1.42 6.43
C TYR A 54 -1.51 -1.11 5.07
N THR A 55 -1.39 0.18 4.75
CA THR A 55 -0.66 0.65 3.58
C THR A 55 0.77 1.00 3.97
N VAL A 56 1.74 0.36 3.32
CA VAL A 56 3.18 0.58 3.46
C VAL A 56 3.67 1.34 2.24
N VAL A 57 4.49 2.37 2.44
CA VAL A 57 5.03 3.19 1.35
C VAL A 57 6.56 3.19 1.40
N LEU A 58 7.18 3.13 0.22
CA LEU A 58 8.61 3.38 0.04
C LEU A 58 8.76 4.76 -0.59
N GLU A 59 9.45 5.66 0.09
CA GLU A 59 9.71 7.03 -0.38
C GLU A 59 11.22 7.22 -0.61
N ARG A 60 11.55 8.00 -1.64
CA ARG A 60 12.89 8.50 -1.90
C ARG A 60 12.88 10.00 -1.61
N ARG A 61 13.83 10.48 -0.83
CA ARG A 61 14.05 11.91 -0.64
C ARG A 61 14.78 12.47 -1.85
N ASP A 62 14.25 13.54 -2.43
CA ASP A 62 14.97 14.33 -3.44
C ASP A 62 15.95 15.28 -2.75
N ASP A 63 17.16 15.38 -3.31
CA ASP A 63 18.28 16.10 -2.71
C ASP A 63 18.18 17.62 -2.95
N ASP A 64 17.44 18.05 -3.99
CA ASP A 64 17.41 19.44 -4.45
C ASP A 64 16.31 20.31 -3.81
N ASP A 65 15.17 19.74 -3.42
CA ASP A 65 14.03 20.48 -2.83
C ASP A 65 13.49 19.88 -1.53
N GLY A 66 14.03 18.73 -1.10
CA GLY A 66 13.60 18.02 0.10
C GLY A 66 12.23 17.33 -0.03
N HIS A 67 11.68 17.23 -1.23
CA HIS A 67 10.42 16.54 -1.48
C HIS A 67 10.57 15.02 -1.35
N GLU A 68 9.56 14.36 -0.76
CA GLU A 68 9.50 12.91 -0.65
C GLU A 68 8.76 12.36 -1.89
N GLU A 69 9.49 11.71 -2.79
CA GLU A 69 8.91 11.06 -3.96
C GLU A 69 8.53 9.60 -3.63
N MET A 70 7.27 9.25 -3.82
CA MET A 70 6.82 7.86 -3.63
C MET A 70 7.36 6.95 -4.72
N VAL A 71 8.11 5.94 -4.30
CA VAL A 71 8.74 4.91 -5.15
C VAL A 71 7.83 3.72 -5.35
N GLY A 72 7.16 3.29 -4.29
CA GLY A 72 6.27 2.13 -4.29
C GLY A 72 5.36 2.09 -3.08
N ALA A 73 4.35 1.22 -3.15
CA ALA A 73 3.39 0.99 -2.11
C ALA A 73 3.07 -0.50 -2.00
N ALA A 74 2.73 -0.97 -0.81
CA ALA A 74 2.20 -2.30 -0.57
C ALA A 74 1.05 -2.25 0.42
N THR A 75 0.09 -3.15 0.29
CA THR A 75 -0.96 -3.35 1.29
C THR A 75 -0.68 -4.65 2.03
N VAL A 76 -0.82 -4.67 3.35
CA VAL A 76 -0.56 -5.85 4.19
C VAL A 76 -1.67 -6.05 5.19
N ARG A 77 -2.08 -7.30 5.40
CA ARG A 77 -3.00 -7.67 6.47
C ARG A 77 -2.42 -8.82 7.28
N ILE A 78 -2.51 -8.72 8.59
CA ILE A 78 -2.03 -9.73 9.53
C ILE A 78 -3.22 -10.47 10.11
N ASN A 79 -3.25 -11.79 9.97
CA ASN A 79 -4.31 -12.63 10.50
C ASN A 79 -3.73 -13.95 11.02
N LYS A 80 -4.03 -14.30 12.28
CA LYS A 80 -3.63 -15.57 12.92
C LYS A 80 -2.14 -15.91 12.76
N GLY A 81 -1.26 -14.90 12.86
CA GLY A 81 0.19 -15.11 12.78
C GLY A 81 0.75 -15.20 11.36
N VAL A 82 -0.05 -14.92 10.33
CA VAL A 82 0.39 -14.86 8.92
C VAL A 82 0.10 -13.47 8.38
N ALA A 83 1.01 -12.95 7.55
CA ALA A 83 0.78 -11.72 6.79
C ALA A 83 0.50 -12.04 5.32
N GLU A 84 -0.58 -11.48 4.79
CA GLU A 84 -0.85 -11.43 3.35
C GLU A 84 -0.51 -10.04 2.81
N VAL A 85 -0.03 -9.98 1.57
CA VAL A 85 0.40 -8.74 0.92
C VAL A 85 -0.23 -8.67 -0.48
N PRO A 86 -1.53 -8.35 -0.60
CA PRO A 86 -2.27 -8.55 -1.85
C PRO A 86 -1.92 -7.57 -2.97
N LEU A 87 -1.52 -6.33 -2.64
CA LEU A 87 -1.12 -5.33 -3.62
C LEU A 87 0.32 -4.92 -3.33
N VAL A 88 1.21 -5.09 -4.30
CA VAL A 88 2.60 -4.62 -4.24
C VAL A 88 2.91 -3.87 -5.54
N ALA A 89 3.12 -2.57 -5.42
CA ALA A 89 3.33 -1.66 -6.51
C ALA A 89 4.71 -1.00 -6.42
N THR A 90 5.43 -0.97 -7.54
CA THR A 90 6.61 -0.12 -7.73
C THR A 90 6.35 0.71 -8.97
N ARG A 91 6.40 2.03 -8.85
CA ARG A 91 6.07 2.92 -9.96
C ARG A 91 6.99 2.65 -11.15
N PRO A 92 6.50 2.75 -12.40
CA PRO A 92 7.24 2.35 -13.58
C PRO A 92 8.67 2.89 -13.66
N GLN A 93 8.88 4.16 -13.30
CA GLN A 93 10.20 4.81 -13.35
C GLN A 93 11.23 4.22 -12.38
N PHE A 94 10.81 3.46 -11.38
CA PHE A 94 11.68 2.83 -10.37
C PHE A 94 11.80 1.31 -10.51
N ARG A 95 11.14 0.72 -11.51
CA ARG A 95 11.21 -0.73 -11.74
C ARG A 95 12.62 -1.12 -12.19
N ARG A 96 13.01 -2.36 -11.87
CA ARG A 96 14.34 -2.93 -12.18
C ARG A 96 15.53 -2.23 -11.48
N LEU A 97 15.27 -1.33 -10.52
CA LEU A 97 16.29 -0.71 -9.66
C LEU A 97 16.42 -1.41 -8.30
N GLY A 98 15.72 -2.53 -8.08
CA GLY A 98 15.74 -3.27 -6.82
C GLY A 98 14.80 -2.73 -5.73
N MET A 99 13.95 -1.74 -6.05
CA MET A 99 13.07 -1.07 -5.08
C MET A 99 12.04 -1.99 -4.43
N CYS A 100 11.38 -2.87 -5.22
CA CYS A 100 10.45 -3.85 -4.67
C CYS A 100 11.12 -4.79 -3.65
N ARG A 101 12.36 -5.22 -3.94
CA ARG A 101 13.15 -6.03 -3.00
C ARG A 101 13.46 -5.27 -1.70
N ILE A 102 13.79 -3.99 -1.78
CA ILE A 102 14.01 -3.16 -0.58
C ILE A 102 12.73 -3.06 0.24
N LEU A 103 11.60 -2.74 -0.39
CA LEU A 103 10.29 -2.66 0.24
C LEU A 103 9.93 -3.98 0.95
N MET A 104 10.02 -5.11 0.24
CA MET A 104 9.64 -6.42 0.79
C MET A 104 10.60 -6.89 1.89
N ASN A 105 11.90 -6.70 1.74
CA ASN A 105 12.86 -7.08 2.78
C ASN A 105 12.59 -6.31 4.08
N GLU A 106 12.35 -5.00 3.99
CA GLU A 106 12.05 -4.19 5.17
C GLU A 106 10.70 -4.59 5.79
N LEU A 107 9.68 -4.81 4.96
CA LEU A 107 8.37 -5.30 5.43
C LEU A 107 8.50 -6.63 6.15
N GLU A 108 9.20 -7.61 5.57
CA GLU A 108 9.44 -8.92 6.18
C GLU A 108 10.19 -8.80 7.51
N ASN A 109 11.21 -7.93 7.60
CA ASN A 109 11.92 -7.68 8.87
C ASN A 109 10.97 -7.15 9.94
N ARG A 110 10.11 -6.18 9.61
CA ARG A 110 9.11 -5.64 10.55
C ARG A 110 8.09 -6.68 10.97
N LEU A 111 7.66 -7.54 10.06
CA LEU A 111 6.74 -8.63 10.36
C LEU A 111 7.37 -9.67 11.30
N MET A 112 8.64 -10.05 11.08
CA MET A 112 9.37 -10.95 11.98
C MET A 112 9.57 -10.34 13.37
N GLU A 113 9.83 -9.03 13.48
CA GLU A 113 9.89 -8.31 14.76
C GLU A 113 8.56 -8.38 15.53
N LEU A 114 7.43 -8.49 14.81
CA LEU A 114 6.08 -8.68 15.37
C LEU A 114 5.72 -10.14 15.63
N GLY A 115 6.66 -11.08 15.45
CA GLY A 115 6.44 -12.51 15.65
C GLY A 115 5.63 -13.18 14.54
N ILE A 116 5.55 -12.56 13.36
CA ILE A 116 4.95 -13.14 12.17
C ILE A 116 6.00 -13.96 11.44
N GLU A 117 5.71 -15.25 11.25
CA GLU A 117 6.62 -16.19 10.59
C GLU A 117 6.42 -16.20 9.07
N ARG A 118 7.43 -16.69 8.37
CA ARG A 118 7.43 -16.85 6.90
C ARG A 118 6.68 -18.10 6.45
#